data_AF-A0A6B3GAP8-F1
#
_entry.id   AF-A0A6B3GAP8-F1
#
_cell.length_a   1.000
_cell.length_b   1.000
_cell.length_c   1.000
_cell.angle_alpha   90.00
_cell.angle_beta   90.00
_cell.angle_gamma   90.00
#
_symmetry.space_group_name_H-M   'P 1'
#
loop_
_entity.id
_entity.type
_entity.pdbx_description
1 polymer ?
#
loop_
_entity_poly.entity_id
_entity_poly.type
_entity_poly.pdbx_seq_one_letter_code
_entity_poly.pdbx_strand_id
1 'polypeptide(L)' 'RATLRDSLVREQAALAEELEQARGDAPDVAGRARQLERRAALLTEAADAARAAEESATRLKEADARLADAAYRA' A
#
# COMPACT_ATOMS: atom_id res chain seq x y z
N ARG A 1 -25.33 37.30 18.41
CA ARG A 1 -23.92 37.05 18.84
C ARG A 1 -23.76 35.69 19.51
N ALA A 2 -24.57 35.32 20.51
CA ALA A 2 -24.51 34.00 21.16
C ALA A 2 -24.71 32.84 20.15
N THR A 3 -25.75 32.91 19.31
CA THR A 3 -26.06 31.86 18.29
C THR A 3 -24.92 31.59 17.30
N LEU A 4 -24.19 32.63 16.88
CA LEU A 4 -23.04 32.47 15.98
C LEU A 4 -21.88 31.76 16.69
N ARG A 5 -21.60 32.14 17.93
CA ARG A 5 -20.57 31.48 18.74
C ARG A 5 -20.90 30.00 18.93
N ASP A 6 -22.14 29.67 19.27
CA ASP A 6 -22.55 28.29 19.50
C ASP A 6 -22.46 27.44 18.22
N SER A 7 -22.75 28.04 17.06
CA SER A 7 -22.56 27.38 15.76
C SER A 7 -21.08 27.06 15.52
N LEU A 8 -20.18 28.02 15.73
CA LEU A 8 -18.75 27.82 15.53
C LEU A 8 -18.15 26.79 16.50
N VAL A 9 -18.67 26.68 17.73
CA VAL A 9 -18.23 25.65 18.68
C VAL A 9 -18.61 24.26 18.18
N ARG A 10 -19.84 24.08 17.67
CA ARG A 10 -20.27 22.80 17.09
C ARG A 10 -19.46 22.44 15.85
N GLU A 11 -19.22 23.40 14.98
CA GLU A 11 -18.43 23.19 13.77
C GLU A 11 -16.98 22.83 14.08
N GLN A 12 -16.34 23.52 15.04
CA GLN A 12 -14.99 23.14 15.49
C GLN A 12 -14.95 21.75 16.12
N ALA A 13 -15.96 21.36 16.90
CA ALA A 13 -16.03 20.03 17.48
C ALA A 13 -16.16 18.94 16.40
N ALA A 14 -16.99 19.17 15.38
CA ALA A 14 -17.14 18.27 14.24
C ALA A 14 -15.82 18.14 13.44
N LEU A 15 -15.18 19.26 13.12
CA LEU A 15 -13.90 19.26 12.41
C LEU A 15 -12.80 18.57 13.22
N ALA A 16 -12.77 18.76 14.55
CA ALA A 16 -11.81 18.07 15.41
C ALA A 16 -12.03 16.55 15.37
N GLU A 17 -13.28 16.09 15.43
CA GLU A 17 -13.61 14.67 15.32
C GLU A 17 -13.20 14.09 13.97
N GLU A 18 -13.49 14.79 12.87
CA GLU A 18 -13.08 14.39 11.53
C GLU A 18 -11.55 14.29 11.40
N LEU A 19 -10.80 15.25 11.98
CA LEU A 19 -9.35 15.22 11.98
C LEU A 19 -8.78 14.06 12.82
N GLU A 20 -9.38 13.76 13.98
CA GLU A 20 -9.01 12.60 14.79
C GLU A 20 -9.21 11.30 14.02
N GLN A 21 -10.36 11.14 13.36
CA GLN A 21 -10.64 9.98 12.52
C GLN A 21 -9.66 9.88 11.34
N ALA A 22 -9.42 11.00 10.65
CA ALA A 22 -8.56 11.06 9.49
C ALA A 22 -7.09 10.79 9.83
N ARG A 23 -6.57 11.29 10.96
CA ARG A 23 -5.18 11.04 11.38
C ARG A 23 -5.01 9.68 12.08
N GLY A 24 -6.04 9.18 12.76
CA GLY A 24 -5.94 8.02 13.65
C GLY A 24 -4.82 8.22 14.68
N ASP A 25 -3.91 7.25 14.78
CA ASP A 25 -2.79 7.34 15.74
C ASP A 25 -1.62 8.23 15.27
N ALA A 26 -1.70 8.80 14.06
CA ALA A 26 -0.65 9.67 13.54
C ALA A 26 -0.70 11.07 14.18
N PRO A 27 0.45 11.79 14.28
CA PRO A 27 0.49 13.15 14.83
C PRO A 27 -0.42 14.15 14.10
N ASP A 28 -0.56 13.98 12.78
CA ASP A 28 -1.45 14.75 11.92
C ASP A 28 -1.81 13.96 10.65
N VAL A 29 -2.75 14.47 9.87
CA VAL A 29 -3.24 13.84 8.64
C VAL A 29 -2.11 13.68 7.61
N ALA A 30 -1.19 14.64 7.50
CA ALA A 30 -0.06 14.55 6.59
C ALA A 30 0.94 13.45 7.02
N GLY A 31 1.10 13.24 8.31
CA GLY A 31 1.86 12.15 8.91
C GLY A 31 1.27 10.80 8.55
N ARG A 32 -0.06 10.64 8.65
CA ARG A 32 -0.75 9.43 8.19
C ARG A 32 -0.62 9.23 6.70
N ALA A 33 -0.80 10.27 5.89
CA ALA A 33 -0.66 10.19 4.43
C ALA A 33 0.72 9.68 4.02
N ARG A 34 1.80 10.27 4.55
CA ARG A 34 3.17 9.80 4.31
C ARG A 34 3.40 8.37 4.78
N GLN A 35 2.78 7.95 5.90
CA GLN A 35 2.88 6.57 6.37
C GLN A 35 2.21 5.60 5.40
N LEU A 36 1.03 5.93 4.90
CA LEU A 36 0.29 5.12 3.93
C LEU A 36 1.02 5.06 2.58
N GLU A 37 1.57 6.16 2.09
CA GLU A 37 2.38 6.21 0.87
C GLU A 37 3.60 5.28 0.95
N ARG A 38 4.33 5.31 2.07
CA ARG A 38 5.45 4.38 2.29
C ARG A 38 5.01 2.92 2.29
N ARG A 39 3.88 2.60 2.94
CA ARG A 39 3.34 1.24 2.97
C ARG A 39 2.89 0.79 1.58
N ALA A 40 2.25 1.66 0.82
CA ALA A 40 1.84 1.38 -0.54
C ALA A 40 3.05 1.09 -1.43
N ALA A 41 4.11 1.90 -1.36
CA ALA A 41 5.35 1.67 -2.11
C ALA A 41 5.97 0.31 -1.78
N LEU A 42 6.10 -0.04 -0.49
CA LEU A 42 6.63 -1.35 -0.07
C LEU A 42 5.78 -2.53 -0.59
N LEU A 43 4.45 -2.39 -0.56
CA LEU A 43 3.55 -3.43 -1.07
C LEU A 43 3.65 -3.56 -2.59
N THR A 44 3.80 -2.46 -3.32
CA THR A 44 4.05 -2.45 -4.76
C THR A 44 5.36 -3.15 -5.10
N GLU A 45 6.45 -2.79 -4.42
CA GLU A 45 7.76 -3.43 -4.60
C GLU A 45 7.71 -4.93 -4.31
N ALA A 46 7.02 -5.34 -3.24
CA ALA A 46 6.83 -6.74 -2.92
C ALA A 46 6.03 -7.49 -4.01
N ALA A 47 4.99 -6.86 -4.57
CA ALA A 47 4.20 -7.43 -5.65
C ALA A 47 4.98 -7.53 -6.98
N ASP A 48 5.86 -6.57 -7.26
CA ASP A 48 6.77 -6.63 -8.41
C ASP A 48 7.79 -7.77 -8.24
N ALA A 49 8.40 -7.89 -7.06
CA ALA A 49 9.34 -8.95 -6.75
C ALA A 49 8.69 -10.35 -6.84
N ALA A 50 7.46 -10.50 -6.35
CA ALA A 50 6.70 -11.75 -6.46
C ALA A 50 6.44 -12.15 -7.93
N ARG A 51 6.06 -11.18 -8.78
CA ARG A 51 5.87 -11.43 -10.22
C ARG A 51 7.18 -11.83 -10.90
N ALA A 52 8.28 -11.14 -10.60
CA ALA A 52 9.60 -11.48 -11.16
C ALA A 52 10.08 -12.89 -10.74
N ALA A 53 9.77 -13.29 -9.51
CA ALA A 53 10.07 -14.64 -9.02
C ALA A 53 9.27 -15.71 -9.79
N GLU A 54 7.98 -15.48 -10.04
CA GLU A 54 7.12 -16.39 -10.81
C GLU A 54 7.57 -16.52 -12.27
N GLU A 55 7.94 -15.41 -12.91
CA GLU A 55 8.52 -15.42 -14.26
C GLU A 55 9.82 -16.23 -14.31
N SER A 56 10.68 -16.07 -13.31
CA SER A 56 11.94 -16.80 -13.20
C SER A 56 11.70 -18.30 -13.02
N ALA A 57 10.73 -18.68 -12.17
CA ALA A 57 10.33 -20.06 -11.97
C ALA A 57 9.78 -20.70 -13.25
N THR A 58 9.00 -19.93 -14.04
CA THR A 58 8.49 -20.39 -15.34
C THR A 58 9.62 -20.65 -16.33
N ARG A 59 10.56 -19.70 -16.48
CA ARG A 59 11.72 -19.86 -17.36
C ARG A 59 12.62 -21.04 -16.96
N LEU A 60 12.77 -21.29 -15.66
CA LEU A 60 13.51 -22.45 -15.15
C LEU A 60 12.84 -23.76 -15.59
N LYS A 61 11.52 -23.88 -15.40
CA LYS A 61 10.77 -25.07 -15.86
C LYS A 61 10.91 -25.31 -17.36
N GLU A 62 10.86 -24.26 -18.18
CA GLU A 62 11.07 -24.36 -19.63
C GLU A 62 12.49 -24.82 -19.98
N ALA A 63 13.50 -24.28 -19.29
CA ALA A 63 14.89 -24.68 -19.49
C ALA A 63 15.12 -26.16 -19.12
N ASP A 64 14.55 -26.59 -18.00
CA ASP A 64 14.61 -27.99 -17.55
C ASP A 64 13.93 -28.92 -18.55
N ALA A 65 12.78 -28.53 -19.10
CA ALA A 65 12.11 -29.31 -20.14
C ALA A 65 12.98 -29.44 -21.40
N ARG A 66 13.60 -28.34 -21.87
CA ARG A 66 14.53 -28.38 -23.01
C ARG A 66 15.76 -29.24 -22.75
N LEU A 67 16.30 -29.21 -21.53
CA LEU A 67 17.43 -30.05 -21.13
C LEU A 67 17.05 -31.53 -21.18
N ALA A 68 15.89 -31.90 -20.63
CA ALA A 68 15.38 -33.27 -20.65
C ALA A 68 15.16 -33.77 -22.08
N ASP A 69 14.55 -32.93 -22.95
CA ASP A 69 14.35 -33.25 -24.36
C ASP A 69 15.67 -33.48 -25.10
N ALA A 70 16.69 -32.67 -24.84
CA ALA A 70 18.00 -32.82 -25.46
C ALA A 70 18.70 -34.11 -24.99
N ALA A 71 18.60 -34.43 -23.70
CA ALA A 71 19.16 -35.66 -23.14
C ALA A 71 18.50 -36.92 -23.70
N TYR A 72 17.17 -36.90 -23.95
CA TYR A 72 16.46 -38.03 -24.55
C TYR A 72 16.85 -38.28 -26.03
N ARG A 73 17.23 -37.21 -26.75
CA ARG A 73 17.58 -37.28 -28.19
C ARG A 73 19.04 -37.63 -28.47
N ALA A 74 19.90 -37.61 -27.45
CA ALA A 74 21.32 -37.96 -27.54
C ALA A 74 21.54 -39.47 -27.43
#